data_AF-A0A3D3TSY6-F1
#
_entry.id   AF-A0A3D3TSY6-F1
#
_cell.length_a   1.000
_cell.length_b   1.000
_cell.length_c   1.000
_cell.angle_alpha   90.00
_cell.angle_beta   90.00
_cell.angle_gamma   90.00
#
_symmetry.space_group_name_H-M   'P 1'
#
loop_
_entity.id
_entity.type
_entity.pdbx_description
1 polymer ?
#
loop_
_entity_poly.entity_id
_entity_poly.type
_entity_poly.pdbx_seq_one_letter_code
_entity_poly.pdbx_strand_id
1 'polypeptide(L)'
;MDRMDFTHAVARLRVMEKRLLDKNKIERLLDSDGPQEVLKILQETTYGELINNIDSVYDYEKILKEELVNLYSTLYKISPVKEIIDIMSLRYDYH
;
A
#
# COMPACT_ATOMS: atom_id res chain seq x y z
N MET A 1 4.28 -7.88 26.55
CA MET A 1 4.33 -6.86 25.49
C MET A 1 3.80 -5.57 26.09
N ASP A 2 4.63 -4.53 26.22
CA ASP A 2 4.17 -3.25 26.76
C ASP A 2 3.44 -2.47 25.65
N ARG A 3 2.27 -1.91 25.98
CA ARG A 3 1.49 -1.11 25.04
C ARG A 3 2.26 0.16 24.64
N MET A 4 3.10 0.68 25.52
CA MET A 4 3.86 1.89 25.26
C MET A 4 4.84 1.73 24.10
N ASP A 5 5.40 0.53 23.90
CA ASP A 5 6.33 0.21 22.81
C ASP A 5 5.69 0.38 21.41
N PHE A 6 4.36 0.23 21.32
CA PHE A 6 3.62 0.34 20.06
C PHE A 6 3.17 1.76 19.72
N THR A 7 3.33 2.72 20.64
CA THR A 7 2.77 4.08 20.46
C THR A 7 3.27 4.72 19.17
N HIS A 8 4.57 4.61 18.88
CA HIS A 8 5.16 5.15 17.65
C HIS A 8 4.69 4.38 16.40
N ALA A 9 4.65 3.05 16.46
CA ALA A 9 4.18 2.21 15.36
C ALA A 9 2.73 2.51 14.99
N VAL A 10 1.85 2.62 15.99
CA VAL A 10 0.43 2.93 15.84
C VAL A 10 0.25 4.33 15.27
N ALA A 11 0.98 5.34 15.77
CA ALA A 11 0.90 6.70 15.24
C ALA A 11 1.26 6.76 13.76
N ARG A 12 2.36 6.10 13.35
CA ARG A 12 2.73 5.98 11.92
C ARG A 12 1.67 5.24 11.11
N LEU A 13 1.15 4.13 11.62
CA LEU A 13 0.11 3.36 10.94
C LEU A 13 -1.14 4.21 10.69
N ARG A 14 -1.60 5.00 11.66
CA ARG A 14 -2.74 5.92 11.49
C ARG A 14 -2.51 6.97 10.41
N VAL A 15 -1.27 7.44 10.22
CA VAL A 15 -0.94 8.34 9.12
C VAL A 15 -0.99 7.60 7.78
N MET A 16 -0.50 6.36 7.72
CA MET A 16 -0.54 5.54 6.51
C MET A 16 -1.98 5.18 6.10
N GLU A 17 -2.86 4.87 7.07
CA GLU A 17 -4.28 4.60 6.82
C GLU A 17 -4.97 5.74 6.07
N LYS A 18 -4.61 7.00 6.35
CA LYS A 18 -5.17 8.17 5.65
C LYS A 18 -4.75 8.28 4.19
N ARG A 19 -3.73 7.54 3.77
CA ARG A 19 -3.23 7.53 2.38
C ARG A 19 -3.94 6.47 1.52
N LEU A 20 -4.73 5.59 2.12
CA LEU A 20 -5.54 4.61 1.41
C LEU A 20 -6.54 5.29 0.47
N LEU A 21 -7.00 4.55 -0.53
CA LEU A 21 -8.04 5.01 -1.45
C LEU A 21 -9.31 5.30 -0.67
N ASP A 22 -9.66 6.59 -0.61
CA ASP A 22 -10.93 7.04 -0.05
C ASP A 22 -12.08 6.74 -1.01
N LYS A 23 -13.31 6.86 -0.48
CA LYS A 23 -14.53 6.57 -1.23
C LYS A 23 -14.63 7.37 -2.54
N ASN A 24 -14.23 8.64 -2.52
CA ASN A 24 -14.30 9.50 -3.71
C ASN A 24 -13.36 8.99 -4.82
N LYS A 25 -12.13 8.60 -4.47
CA LYS A 25 -11.20 8.00 -5.44
C LYS A 25 -11.74 6.69 -6.00
N ILE A 26 -12.36 5.85 -5.18
CA ILE A 26 -12.97 4.59 -5.66
C ILE A 26 -14.10 4.89 -6.64
N GLU A 27 -14.97 5.86 -6.36
CA GLU A 27 -16.02 6.30 -7.29
C GLU A 27 -15.43 6.81 -8.62
N ARG A 28 -14.40 7.66 -8.56
CA ARG A 28 -13.68 8.12 -9.76
C ARG A 28 -13.07 6.98 -10.59
N LEU A 29 -12.55 5.94 -9.92
CA LEU A 29 -12.01 4.77 -10.61
C LEU A 29 -13.10 3.98 -11.34
N LEU A 30 -14.29 3.85 -10.73
CA LEU A 30 -15.43 3.16 -11.34
C LEU A 30 -16.00 3.93 -12.54
N ASP A 31 -15.99 5.25 -12.48
CA ASP A 31 -16.49 6.14 -13.53
C ASP A 31 -15.48 6.36 -14.69
N SER A 32 -14.30 5.75 -14.62
CA SER A 32 -13.24 5.98 -15.60
C SER A 32 -13.50 5.30 -16.95
N ASP A 33 -13.15 5.99 -18.05
CA ASP A 33 -13.39 5.54 -19.42
C ASP A 33 -12.41 4.45 -19.91
N GLY A 34 -11.51 3.98 -19.04
CA GLY A 34 -10.60 2.89 -19.36
C GLY A 34 -9.27 2.92 -18.59
N PRO A 35 -8.37 1.97 -18.89
CA PRO A 35 -7.17 1.72 -18.10
C PRO A 35 -6.23 2.94 -17.99
N GLN A 36 -6.15 3.76 -19.04
CA GLN A 36 -5.29 4.96 -19.03
C GLN A 36 -5.78 6.01 -18.02
N GLU A 37 -7.09 6.18 -17.90
CA GLU A 37 -7.67 7.14 -16.97
C GLU A 37 -7.60 6.63 -15.53
N VAL A 38 -7.82 5.32 -15.33
CA VAL A 38 -7.52 4.63 -14.06
C VAL A 38 -6.10 4.94 -13.60
N LEU A 39 -5.12 4.82 -14.51
CA LEU A 39 -3.72 5.02 -14.16
C LEU A 39 -3.44 6.46 -13.71
N LYS A 40 -4.03 7.48 -14.37
CA LYS A 40 -3.92 8.87 -13.94
C LYS A 40 -4.50 9.10 -12.55
N ILE A 41 -5.66 8.51 -12.26
CA ILE A 41 -6.27 8.61 -10.92
C ILE A 41 -5.36 7.97 -9.88
N LEU A 42 -4.76 6.81 -10.18
CA LEU A 42 -3.81 6.15 -9.27
C LEU A 42 -2.50 6.95 -9.12
N GLN A 43 -2.07 7.72 -10.12
CA GLN A 43 -0.91 8.62 -10.00
C GLN A 43 -1.09 9.71 -8.94
N GLU A 44 -2.32 10.12 -8.64
CA GLU A 44 -2.63 11.10 -7.59
C GLU A 44 -2.54 10.50 -6.16
N THR A 45 -2.19 9.21 -6.04
CA THR A 45 -2.19 8.46 -4.79
C THR A 45 -0.80 7.97 -4.41
N THR A 46 -0.67 7.11 -3.40
CA THR A 46 0.63 6.52 -3.02
C THR A 46 1.27 5.71 -4.13
N TYR A 47 0.47 5.19 -5.07
CA TYR A 47 0.98 4.45 -6.21
C TYR A 47 1.71 5.31 -7.25
N GLY A 48 1.58 6.64 -7.21
CA GLY A 48 2.14 7.53 -8.23
C GLY A 48 3.65 7.45 -8.40
N GLU A 49 4.39 7.25 -7.30
CA GLU A 49 5.85 7.08 -7.37
C GLU A 49 6.25 5.81 -8.12
N LEU A 50 5.46 4.73 -7.99
CA LEU A 50 5.70 3.44 -8.63
C LEU A 50 5.20 3.42 -10.08
N ILE A 51 4.14 4.16 -10.39
CA ILE A 51 3.58 4.25 -11.74
C ILE A 51 4.56 4.86 -12.73
N ASN A 52 5.47 5.72 -12.28
CA ASN A 52 6.51 6.28 -13.16
C ASN A 52 7.52 5.22 -13.63
N ASN A 53 7.52 4.02 -13.03
CA ASN A 53 8.47 2.96 -13.33
C ASN A 53 7.88 1.85 -14.24
N ILE A 54 6.68 2.04 -14.80
CA ILE A 54 6.06 1.08 -15.73
C ILE A 54 5.96 1.63 -17.16
N ASP A 55 6.17 0.74 -18.13
CA ASP A 55 6.11 1.08 -19.56
C ASP A 55 4.70 0.92 -20.14
N SER A 56 3.85 0.13 -19.48
CA SER A 56 2.51 -0.20 -19.96
C SER A 56 1.48 -0.13 -18.84
N VAL A 57 0.29 0.37 -19.16
CA VAL A 57 -0.86 0.40 -18.23
C VAL A 57 -1.24 -0.99 -17.73
N TYR A 58 -0.95 -2.05 -18.51
CA TYR A 58 -1.21 -3.43 -18.14
C TYR A 58 -0.22 -3.99 -17.10
N ASP A 59 0.87 -3.28 -16.78
CA ASP A 59 1.82 -3.66 -15.73
C ASP A 59 1.38 -3.21 -14.32
N TYR A 60 0.14 -2.74 -14.16
CA TYR A 60 -0.40 -2.26 -12.88
C TYR A 60 -0.25 -3.27 -11.73
N GLU A 61 -0.31 -4.58 -12.02
CA GLU A 61 -0.16 -5.62 -11.01
C GLU A 61 1.24 -5.62 -10.36
N LYS A 62 2.29 -5.27 -11.13
CA LYS A 62 3.65 -5.13 -10.60
C LYS A 62 3.72 -4.01 -9.57
N ILE A 63 3.08 -2.87 -9.85
CA ILE A 63 3.02 -1.71 -8.95
C ILE A 63 2.30 -2.08 -7.65
N LEU A 64 1.15 -2.74 -7.76
CA LEU A 64 0.38 -3.14 -6.57
C LEU A 64 1.18 -4.11 -5.70
N LYS A 65 1.90 -5.05 -6.32
CA LYS A 65 2.78 -5.99 -5.61
C LYS A 65 3.97 -5.27 -4.96
N GLU A 66 4.59 -4.33 -5.66
CA GLU A 66 5.73 -3.57 -5.14
C GLU A 66 5.32 -2.68 -3.96
N GLU A 67 4.17 -2.01 -4.04
CA GLU A 67 3.66 -1.23 -2.91
C GLU A 67 3.33 -2.11 -1.70
N LEU A 68 2.80 -3.31 -1.94
CA LEU A 68 2.58 -4.29 -0.88
C LEU A 68 3.90 -4.67 -0.18
N VAL A 69 4.96 -4.92 -0.94
CA VAL A 69 6.30 -5.20 -0.39
C VAL A 69 6.84 -4.00 0.40
N ASN A 70 6.66 -2.78 -0.12
CA ASN A 70 7.06 -1.54 0.56
C ASN A 70 6.30 -1.34 1.89
N LEU A 71 5.01 -1.65 1.91
CA LEU A 71 4.18 -1.62 3.11
C LEU A 71 4.72 -2.58 4.17
N TYR A 72 4.90 -3.86 3.84
CA TYR A 72 5.43 -4.86 4.78
C TYR A 72 6.83 -4.47 5.27
N SER A 73 7.70 -4.04 4.36
CA SER A 73 9.05 -3.56 4.71
C SER A 73 9.00 -2.38 5.69
N THR A 74 8.03 -1.48 5.53
CA THR A 74 7.82 -0.36 6.45
C THR A 74 7.30 -0.85 7.79
N LEU A 75 6.34 -1.79 7.81
CA LEU A 75 5.80 -2.37 9.05
C LEU A 75 6.89 -3.09 9.86
N TYR A 76 7.77 -3.86 9.21
CA TYR A 76 8.93 -4.47 9.86
C TYR A 76 9.91 -3.46 10.47
N LYS A 77 10.05 -2.26 9.86
CA LYS A 77 10.93 -1.19 10.36
C LYS A 77 10.35 -0.46 11.57
N ILE A 78 9.02 -0.32 11.65
CA ILE A 78 8.36 0.49 12.69
C ILE A 78 7.81 -0.34 13.84
N SER A 79 7.54 -1.62 13.62
CA SER A 79 7.02 -2.51 14.66
C SER A 79 8.13 -2.88 15.65
N PRO A 80 7.89 -2.76 16.96
CA PRO A 80 8.84 -3.22 17.97
C PRO A 80 8.95 -4.75 18.02
N VAL A 81 7.96 -5.47 17.47
CA VAL A 81 7.91 -6.94 17.45
C VAL A 81 7.61 -7.39 16.02
N LYS A 82 8.56 -8.11 15.41
CA LYS A 82 8.53 -8.48 13.99
C LYS A 82 7.65 -9.69 13.75
N GLU A 83 7.53 -10.55 14.75
CA GLU A 83 6.74 -11.78 14.77
C GLU A 83 5.26 -11.54 14.47
N ILE A 84 4.72 -10.37 14.84
CA ILE A 84 3.36 -9.98 14.45
C ILE A 84 3.25 -9.76 12.94
N ILE A 85 4.27 -9.15 12.35
CA ILE A 85 4.30 -8.89 10.91
C ILE A 85 4.55 -10.21 10.16
N ASP A 86 5.37 -11.11 10.70
CA ASP A 86 5.59 -12.46 10.16
C ASP A 86 4.25 -13.19 10.01
N ILE A 87 3.43 -13.22 11.07
CA ILE A 87 2.09 -13.84 11.06
C ILE A 87 1.20 -13.23 9.96
N MET A 88 1.21 -11.91 9.79
CA MET A 88 0.42 -11.24 8.74
C MET A 88 0.93 -11.57 7.34
N SER A 89 2.24 -11.80 7.19
CA SER A 89 2.87 -12.12 5.91
C SER A 89 2.71 -13.58 5.48
N LEU A 90 2.35 -14.50 6.39
CA LEU A 90 2.20 -15.94 6.13
C LEU A 90 1.32 -16.26 4.91
N ARG A 91 0.28 -15.46 4.65
CA ARG A 91 -0.60 -15.64 3.48
C ARG A 91 0.14 -15.54 2.15
N TYR A 92 1.27 -14.84 2.11
CA TYR A 92 2.10 -14.65 0.92
C TYR A 92 3.29 -15.61 0.86
N ASP A 93 3.53 -16.38 1.92
CA ASP A 93 4.66 -17.32 2.04
C ASP A 93 4.35 -18.68 1.39
N TYR A 94 3.09 -18.91 1.03
CA TYR A 94 2.70 -20.04 0.18
C TYR A 94 2.97 -19.67 -1.30
N HIS A 95 3.93 -20.34 -1.92
CA HIS A 95 4.19 -20.36 -3.37
C HIS A 95 4.26 -21.79 -3.87
#